data_AF-A0A959EUJ9-F1
#
_entry.id   AF-A0A959EUJ9-F1
#
_cell.length_a   1.000
_cell.length_b   1.000
_cell.length_c   1.000
_cell.angle_alpha   90.00
_cell.angle_beta   90.00
_cell.angle_gamma   90.00
#
_symmetry.space_group_name_H-M   'P 1'
#
loop_
_entity.id
_entity.type
_entity.pdbx_description
1 polymer ?
#
loop_
_entity_poly.entity_id
_entity_poly.type
_entity_poly.pdbx_seq_one_letter_code
_entity_poly.pdbx_strand_id
1 'polypeptide(L)'
;YTIETGAYSFNYENLVKREFQIEKGSNIQFPGDPYQARFDITAAYRTRATTYELIKDQATLSAAEVEASKKRSTVGVLLRLSGDLDQPEVSFDLEIPGESAGAVTSAVDQKLRQLRDQPTELNTQVFGLLFFNSFLSAENNTLLTTAGEAAALSSVSRMLSNQLNRLAERY
;
A
#
# COMPACT_ATOMS: atom_id res chain seq x y z
N TYR A 1 8.03 -5.63 -24.31
CA TYR A 1 8.51 -6.82 -23.59
C TYR A 1 7.62 -7.08 -22.38
N THR A 2 7.24 -8.32 -22.14
CA THR A 2 6.48 -8.73 -20.95
C THR A 2 7.44 -9.37 -19.97
N ILE A 3 7.37 -8.97 -18.71
CA ILE A 3 8.20 -9.50 -17.64
C ILE A 3 7.51 -10.74 -17.09
N GLU A 4 8.19 -11.90 -17.15
CA GLU A 4 7.66 -13.14 -16.60
C GLU A 4 7.98 -13.31 -15.11
N THR A 5 9.18 -12.89 -14.70
CA THR A 5 9.67 -12.96 -13.33
C THR A 5 10.67 -11.85 -13.07
N GLY A 6 10.70 -11.34 -11.84
CA GLY A 6 11.72 -10.40 -11.38
C GLY A 6 11.44 -9.95 -9.96
N ALA A 7 12.38 -9.21 -9.37
CA ALA A 7 12.22 -8.66 -8.03
C ALA A 7 12.63 -7.19 -8.02
N TYR A 8 11.89 -6.38 -7.27
CA TYR A 8 12.18 -4.99 -6.99
C TYR A 8 12.54 -4.83 -5.50
N SER A 9 13.75 -4.37 -5.22
CA SER A 9 14.18 -4.08 -3.85
C SER A 9 13.77 -2.66 -3.48
N PHE A 10 12.65 -2.53 -2.77
CA PHE A 10 12.27 -1.30 -2.10
C PHE A 10 13.20 -1.05 -0.90
N ASN A 11 13.90 0.08 -0.91
CA ASN A 11 14.74 0.53 0.19
C ASN A 11 14.32 1.95 0.57
N TYR A 12 13.86 2.15 1.80
CA TYR A 12 13.52 3.48 2.31
C TYR A 12 14.51 3.90 3.39
N GLU A 13 15.36 4.89 3.06
CA GLU A 13 16.31 5.58 3.95
C GLU A 13 17.09 4.66 4.92
N ASN A 14 17.45 3.45 4.48
CA ASN A 14 18.10 2.40 5.30
C ASN A 14 17.28 1.90 6.50
N LEU A 15 16.04 2.37 6.69
CA LEU A 15 15.14 1.95 7.76
C LEU A 15 14.43 0.63 7.44
N VAL A 16 14.03 0.46 6.19
CA VAL A 16 13.34 -0.75 5.74
C VAL A 16 13.80 -1.16 4.35
N LYS A 17 14.04 -2.47 4.21
CA LYS A 17 14.30 -3.15 2.94
C LYS A 17 13.23 -4.21 2.71
N ARG A 18 12.47 -4.09 1.62
CA ARG A 18 11.44 -5.05 1.20
C ARG A 18 11.65 -5.47 -0.24
N GLU A 19 11.58 -6.76 -0.48
CA GLU A 19 11.63 -7.32 -1.82
C GLU A 19 10.21 -7.54 -2.33
N PHE A 20 9.85 -6.82 -3.38
CA PHE A 20 8.60 -6.99 -4.10
C PHE A 20 8.84 -7.93 -5.28
N GLN A 21 8.02 -8.96 -5.41
CA GLN A 21 8.07 -9.87 -6.55
C GLN A 21 7.26 -9.27 -7.70
N ILE A 22 7.86 -9.14 -8.89
CA ILE A 22 7.15 -8.64 -10.07
C ILE A 22 6.08 -9.66 -10.46
N GLU A 23 4.84 -9.19 -10.55
CA GLU A 23 3.70 -9.99 -10.94
C GLU A 23 3.67 -10.17 -12.46
N LYS A 24 3.25 -11.36 -12.88
CA LYS A 24 3.15 -11.72 -14.30
C LYS A 24 2.17 -10.80 -15.02
N GLY A 25 2.54 -10.35 -16.21
CA GLY A 25 1.73 -9.41 -17.00
C GLY A 25 2.28 -7.98 -17.00
N SER A 26 3.23 -7.68 -16.09
CA SER A 26 4.03 -6.46 -16.14
C SER A 26 4.72 -6.30 -17.48
N ASN A 27 4.75 -5.09 -18.03
CA ASN A 27 5.30 -4.81 -19.36
C ASN A 27 6.15 -3.55 -19.41
N ILE A 28 7.10 -3.56 -20.35
CA ILE A 28 7.91 -2.41 -20.73
C ILE A 28 7.87 -2.27 -22.25
N GLN A 29 7.48 -1.10 -22.72
CA GLN A 29 7.36 -0.73 -24.12
C GLN A 29 8.47 0.26 -24.47
N PHE A 30 9.23 -0.06 -25.51
CA PHE A 30 10.28 0.81 -26.04
C PHE A 30 9.83 1.32 -27.41
N PRO A 31 9.36 2.58 -27.53
CA PRO A 31 8.90 3.13 -28.80
C PRO A 31 10.03 3.49 -29.78
N GLY A 32 11.29 3.18 -29.44
CA GLY A 32 12.47 3.43 -30.26
C GLY A 32 13.56 4.10 -29.43
N ASP A 33 13.25 5.26 -28.83
CA ASP A 33 14.11 5.92 -27.85
C ASP A 33 13.98 5.21 -26.48
N PRO A 34 15.08 4.66 -25.91
CA PRO A 34 15.06 4.06 -24.57
C PRO A 34 14.65 5.04 -23.46
N TYR A 35 14.85 6.34 -23.65
CA TYR A 35 14.41 7.37 -22.69
C TYR A 35 12.90 7.63 -22.74
N GLN A 36 12.24 7.22 -23.82
CA GLN A 36 10.78 7.26 -23.95
C GLN A 36 10.14 5.91 -23.62
N ALA A 37 10.86 5.04 -22.91
CA ALA A 37 10.32 3.76 -22.47
C ALA A 37 9.13 3.99 -21.54
N ARG A 38 8.03 3.32 -21.83
CA ARG A 38 6.87 3.24 -20.95
C ARG A 38 6.86 1.92 -20.24
N PHE A 39 6.58 1.93 -18.95
CA PHE A 39 6.41 0.72 -18.18
C PHE A 39 5.06 0.72 -17.50
N ASP A 40 4.57 -0.50 -17.26
CA ASP A 40 3.42 -0.81 -16.45
C ASP A 40 3.78 -2.08 -15.69
N ILE A 41 4.32 -1.88 -14.49
CA ILE A 41 4.88 -2.94 -13.65
C ILE A 41 4.06 -3.01 -12.38
N THR A 42 3.51 -4.20 -12.11
CA THR A 42 2.93 -4.52 -10.82
C THR A 42 3.87 -5.46 -10.09
N ALA A 43 4.17 -5.16 -8.82
CA ALA A 43 4.97 -6.02 -7.97
C ALA A 43 4.29 -6.19 -6.60
N ALA A 44 4.43 -7.34 -5.97
CA ALA A 44 3.76 -7.67 -4.72
C ALA A 44 4.77 -8.01 -3.61
N TYR A 45 4.58 -7.40 -2.44
CA TYR A 45 5.19 -7.84 -1.19
C TYR A 45 4.13 -8.53 -0.34
N ARG A 46 4.36 -9.81 0.02
CA ARG A 46 3.39 -10.60 0.79
C ARG A 46 3.89 -10.80 2.21
N THR A 47 3.03 -10.48 3.19
CA THR A 47 3.30 -10.64 4.61
C THR A 47 2.10 -11.28 5.32
N ARG A 48 2.26 -11.64 6.59
CA ARG A 48 1.15 -12.14 7.42
C ARG A 48 0.80 -11.13 8.48
N ALA A 49 -0.41 -10.60 8.47
CA ALA A 49 -0.89 -9.64 9.46
C ALA A 49 -2.31 -10.00 9.91
N THR A 50 -2.70 -9.55 11.10
CA THR A 50 -4.11 -9.59 11.52
C THR A 50 -4.85 -8.45 10.82
N THR A 51 -6.08 -8.66 10.37
CA THR A 51 -6.90 -7.61 9.76
C THR A 51 -7.72 -6.83 10.78
N TYR A 52 -7.68 -7.23 12.06
CA TYR A 52 -8.42 -6.60 13.15
C TYR A 52 -8.16 -5.10 13.23
N GLU A 53 -6.91 -4.66 13.23
CA GLU A 53 -6.55 -3.24 13.30
C GLU A 53 -7.03 -2.44 12.09
N LEU A 54 -7.20 -3.08 10.94
CA LEU A 54 -7.72 -2.44 9.73
C LEU A 54 -9.23 -2.16 9.85
N ILE A 55 -9.98 -3.09 10.44
CA ILE A 55 -11.45 -3.06 10.43
C ILE A 55 -12.09 -2.68 11.76
N LYS A 56 -11.34 -2.60 12.87
CA LYS A 56 -11.89 -2.39 14.22
C LYS A 56 -12.80 -1.16 14.37
N ASP A 57 -12.60 -0.13 13.54
CA ASP A 57 -13.39 1.10 13.56
C ASP A 57 -14.66 1.00 12.69
N GLN A 58 -14.93 -0.16 12.08
CA GLN A 58 -16.15 -0.41 11.33
C GLN A 58 -17.32 -0.63 12.31
N ALA A 59 -18.39 0.15 12.14
CA ALA A 59 -19.50 0.20 13.07
C ALA A 59 -20.35 -1.09 13.14
N THR A 60 -20.24 -1.99 12.17
CA THR A 60 -21.15 -3.14 11.98
C THR A 60 -20.43 -4.50 11.98
N LEU A 61 -19.40 -4.66 12.80
CA LEU A 61 -18.72 -5.96 12.94
C LEU A 61 -19.53 -6.94 13.81
N SER A 62 -19.80 -8.13 13.28
CA SER A 62 -20.30 -9.25 14.08
C SER A 62 -19.18 -9.85 14.94
N ALA A 63 -19.55 -10.57 16.02
CA ALA A 63 -18.58 -11.27 16.86
C ALA A 63 -17.73 -12.28 16.07
N ALA A 64 -18.30 -12.92 15.04
CA ALA A 64 -17.58 -13.84 14.17
C ALA A 64 -16.52 -13.14 13.32
N GLU A 65 -16.82 -11.94 12.79
CA GLU A 65 -15.86 -11.13 12.02
C GLU A 65 -14.74 -10.59 12.90
N VAL A 66 -15.05 -10.18 14.14
CA VAL A 66 -14.04 -9.80 15.14
C VAL A 66 -13.09 -10.96 15.41
N GLU A 67 -13.60 -12.16 15.66
CA GLU A 67 -12.74 -13.33 15.93
C GLU A 67 -11.96 -13.79 14.68
N ALA A 68 -12.56 -13.69 13.49
CA ALA A 68 -11.88 -14.01 12.24
C ALA A 68 -10.72 -13.04 11.96
N SER A 69 -10.92 -11.74 12.15
CA SER A 69 -9.92 -10.69 11.86
C SER A 69 -8.72 -10.69 12.80
N LYS A 70 -8.85 -11.33 13.97
CA LYS A 70 -7.72 -11.58 14.90
C LYS A 70 -6.78 -12.68 14.41
N LYS A 71 -7.20 -13.52 13.44
CA LYS A 71 -6.32 -14.51 12.81
C LYS A 71 -5.38 -13.80 11.85
N ARG A 72 -4.15 -14.32 11.72
CA ARG A 72 -3.20 -13.79 10.74
C ARG A 72 -3.58 -14.29 9.35
N SER A 73 -3.91 -13.36 8.47
CA SER A 73 -4.17 -13.60 7.06
C SER A 73 -2.97 -13.16 6.22
N THR A 74 -2.84 -13.73 5.03
CA THR A 74 -1.85 -13.28 4.05
C THR A 74 -2.31 -11.94 3.50
N VAL A 75 -1.45 -10.93 3.55
CA VAL A 75 -1.69 -9.58 3.03
C VAL A 75 -0.64 -9.29 1.97
N GLY A 76 -1.09 -8.95 0.77
CA GLY A 76 -0.26 -8.46 -0.31
C GLY A 76 -0.30 -6.94 -0.38
N VAL A 77 0.88 -6.32 -0.33
CA VAL A 77 1.09 -4.93 -0.71
C VAL A 77 1.46 -4.93 -2.18
N LEU A 78 0.59 -4.35 -3.01
CA LEU A 78 0.82 -4.19 -4.44
C LEU A 78 1.46 -2.83 -4.68
N LEU A 79 2.62 -2.82 -5.34
CA LEU A 79 3.29 -1.65 -5.88
C LEU A 79 3.00 -1.60 -7.38
N ARG A 80 2.37 -0.54 -7.83
CA ARG A 80 2.14 -0.25 -9.25
C ARG A 80 3.05 0.89 -9.68
N LEU A 81 3.83 0.63 -10.72
CA LEU A 81 4.73 1.57 -11.36
C LEU A 81 4.25 1.73 -12.80
N SER A 82 3.79 2.91 -13.18
CA SER A 82 3.33 3.20 -14.54
C SER A 82 3.95 4.49 -15.08
N GLY A 83 3.84 4.71 -16.39
CA GLY A 83 4.24 5.97 -17.03
C GLY A 83 5.59 5.89 -17.73
N ASP A 84 6.24 7.05 -17.86
CA ASP A 84 7.51 7.22 -18.57
C ASP A 84 8.71 7.06 -17.59
N LEU A 85 9.86 6.62 -18.10
CA LEU A 85 11.05 6.33 -17.28
C LEU A 85 11.57 7.54 -16.49
N ASP A 86 11.37 8.75 -17.02
CA ASP A 86 11.74 10.01 -16.38
C ASP A 86 10.72 10.47 -15.31
N GLN A 87 9.45 10.08 -15.46
CA GLN A 87 8.35 10.48 -14.59
C GLN A 87 7.47 9.28 -14.22
N PRO A 88 8.00 8.37 -13.37
CA PRO A 88 7.23 7.24 -12.89
C PRO A 88 6.06 7.68 -12.02
N GLU A 89 4.87 7.19 -12.34
CA GLU A 89 3.72 7.21 -11.46
C GLU A 89 3.80 5.99 -10.53
N VAL A 90 3.89 6.27 -9.23
CA VAL A 90 3.98 5.25 -8.19
C VAL A 90 2.67 5.23 -7.41
N SER A 91 2.03 4.08 -7.34
CA SER A 91 0.84 3.88 -6.51
C SER A 91 0.89 2.55 -5.77
N PHE A 92 0.18 2.49 -4.66
CA PHE A 92 0.05 1.27 -3.86
C PHE A 92 -1.39 0.79 -3.83
N ASP A 93 -1.57 -0.50 -3.63
CA ASP A 93 -2.85 -1.15 -3.38
C ASP A 93 -2.64 -2.30 -2.39
N LEU A 94 -3.75 -2.82 -1.85
CA LEU A 94 -3.74 -3.91 -0.88
C LEU A 94 -4.63 -5.04 -1.37
N GLU A 95 -4.14 -6.26 -1.21
CA GLU A 95 -4.87 -7.50 -1.47
C GLU A 95 -4.83 -8.42 -0.25
N ILE A 96 -5.96 -9.06 0.06
CA ILE A 96 -6.03 -10.04 1.16
C ILE A 96 -6.72 -11.30 0.61
N PRO A 97 -5.95 -12.22 -0.01
CA PRO A 97 -6.51 -13.40 -0.64
C PRO A 97 -7.23 -14.29 0.38
N GLY A 98 -8.48 -14.67 0.06
CA GLY A 98 -9.30 -15.58 0.87
C GLY A 98 -10.35 -14.91 1.75
N GLU A 99 -10.24 -13.61 2.05
CA GLU A 99 -11.30 -12.86 2.75
C GLU A 99 -12.48 -12.48 1.81
N SER A 100 -12.26 -12.57 0.50
CA SER A 100 -13.27 -12.35 -0.55
C SER A 100 -13.93 -13.65 -1.05
N ALA A 101 -13.65 -14.80 -0.44
CA ALA A 101 -14.07 -16.13 -0.92
C ALA A 101 -15.39 -16.65 -0.28
N GLY A 102 -16.35 -15.75 -0.03
CA GLY A 102 -17.70 -16.09 0.40
C GLY A 102 -18.69 -14.99 0.02
N ALA A 103 -19.96 -15.33 -0.24
CA ALA A 103 -21.02 -14.44 -0.69
C ALA A 103 -21.41 -13.30 0.29
N VAL A 104 -20.56 -13.03 1.28
CA VAL A 104 -20.64 -11.94 2.24
C VAL A 104 -19.42 -11.06 1.98
N THR A 105 -19.65 -9.81 1.56
CA THR A 105 -18.58 -8.81 1.52
C THR A 105 -18.03 -8.68 2.94
N SER A 106 -16.81 -9.19 3.18
CA SER A 106 -16.19 -9.07 4.50
C SER A 106 -16.00 -7.59 4.83
N ALA A 107 -16.09 -7.21 6.11
CA ALA A 107 -15.77 -5.85 6.54
C ALA A 107 -14.37 -5.40 6.08
N VAL A 108 -13.46 -6.36 5.88
CA VAL A 108 -12.13 -6.16 5.28
C VAL A 108 -12.25 -5.64 3.84
N ASP A 109 -13.01 -6.31 2.97
CA ASP A 109 -13.20 -5.88 1.58
C ASP A 109 -13.85 -4.49 1.49
N GLN A 110 -14.81 -4.19 2.37
CA GLN A 110 -15.42 -2.86 2.44
C GLN A 110 -14.39 -1.79 2.81
N LYS A 111 -13.57 -2.05 3.85
CA LYS A 111 -12.52 -1.13 4.26
C LYS A 111 -11.45 -0.95 3.19
N LEU A 112 -11.05 -2.01 2.48
CA LEU A 112 -10.11 -1.91 1.36
C LEU A 112 -10.65 -1.05 0.22
N ARG A 113 -11.95 -1.16 -0.11
CA ARG A 113 -12.60 -0.28 -1.10
C ARG A 113 -12.58 1.17 -0.65
N GLN A 114 -12.96 1.45 0.60
CA GLN A 114 -12.91 2.79 1.16
C GLN A 114 -11.49 3.39 1.10
N LEU A 115 -10.47 2.61 1.45
CA LEU A 115 -9.08 3.07 1.41
C LEU A 115 -8.61 3.42 0.00
N ARG A 116 -9.11 2.75 -1.05
CA ARG A 116 -8.79 3.08 -2.44
C ARG A 116 -9.30 4.46 -2.84
N ASP A 117 -10.38 4.95 -2.22
CA ASP A 117 -10.87 6.32 -2.39
C ASP A 117 -10.09 7.34 -1.52
N GLN A 118 -9.25 6.87 -0.61
CA GLN A 118 -8.47 7.67 0.34
C GLN A 118 -6.96 7.33 0.25
N PRO A 119 -6.26 7.76 -0.82
CA PRO A 119 -4.90 7.32 -1.13
C PRO A 119 -3.89 7.59 -0.02
N THR A 120 -4.06 8.67 0.75
CA THR A 120 -3.21 8.95 1.92
C THR A 120 -3.37 7.90 3.01
N GLU A 121 -4.62 7.53 3.35
CA GLU A 121 -4.87 6.51 4.36
C GLU A 121 -4.37 5.15 3.90
N LEU A 122 -4.58 4.81 2.62
CA LEU A 122 -4.05 3.60 2.01
C LEU A 122 -2.53 3.52 2.12
N ASN A 123 -1.83 4.58 1.72
CA ASN A 123 -0.37 4.65 1.80
C ASN A 123 0.11 4.50 3.24
N THR A 124 -0.60 5.12 4.19
CA THR A 124 -0.28 5.00 5.63
C THR A 124 -0.37 3.55 6.10
N GLN A 125 -1.42 2.82 5.72
CA GLN A 125 -1.55 1.40 6.03
C GLN A 125 -0.48 0.53 5.34
N VAL A 126 -0.15 0.84 4.08
CA VAL A 126 0.93 0.19 3.34
C VAL A 126 2.26 0.36 4.05
N PHE A 127 2.61 1.58 4.47
CA PHE A 127 3.84 1.81 5.23
C PHE A 127 3.84 1.08 6.57
N GLY A 128 2.70 0.98 7.26
CA GLY A 128 2.57 0.11 8.43
C GLY A 128 2.98 -1.33 8.14
N LEU A 129 2.47 -1.91 7.05
CA LEU A 129 2.82 -3.26 6.63
C LEU A 129 4.29 -3.39 6.22
N LEU A 130 4.84 -2.39 5.53
CA LEU A 130 6.25 -2.40 5.12
C LEU A 130 7.18 -2.28 6.33
N PHE A 131 6.90 -1.41 7.30
CA PHE A 131 7.78 -1.21 8.44
C PHE A 131 7.58 -2.28 9.51
N PHE A 132 6.33 -2.56 9.88
CA PHE A 132 5.98 -3.37 11.06
C PHE A 132 5.39 -4.74 10.73
N ASN A 133 5.14 -5.06 9.45
CA ASN A 133 4.37 -6.25 9.04
C ASN A 133 2.98 -6.33 9.68
N SER A 134 2.38 -5.18 10.00
CA SER A 134 1.05 -5.06 10.59
C SER A 134 0.35 -3.80 10.10
N PHE A 135 -0.98 -3.81 10.07
CA PHE A 135 -1.74 -2.56 9.92
C PHE A 135 -1.46 -1.61 11.09
N LEU A 136 -1.59 -0.32 10.84
CA LEU A 136 -1.33 0.68 11.87
C LEU A 136 -2.50 0.72 12.85
N SER A 137 -2.17 0.57 14.13
CA SER A 137 -3.01 0.94 15.26
C SER A 137 -2.63 2.34 15.74
N ALA A 138 -3.46 2.96 16.57
CA ALA A 138 -3.14 4.23 17.23
C ALA A 138 -1.77 4.19 17.96
N GLU A 139 -1.39 3.04 18.52
CA GLU A 139 -0.10 2.85 19.19
C GLU A 139 1.08 2.76 18.20
N ASN A 140 0.92 2.04 17.08
CA ASN A 140 1.96 1.93 16.05
C ASN A 140 2.13 3.23 15.26
N ASN A 141 1.07 4.03 15.13
CA ASN A 141 1.16 5.37 14.55
C ASN A 141 2.10 6.23 15.40
N THR A 142 1.96 6.21 16.72
CA THR A 142 2.90 6.86 17.66
C THR A 142 4.32 6.32 17.49
N LEU A 143 4.53 5.00 17.40
CA LEU A 143 5.89 4.46 17.18
C LEU A 143 6.49 4.88 15.83
N LEU A 144 5.72 4.98 14.74
CA LEU A 144 6.20 5.54 13.47
C LEU A 144 6.59 7.02 13.60
N THR A 145 5.88 7.76 14.47
CA THR A 145 6.26 9.14 14.80
C THR A 145 7.58 9.22 15.57
N THR A 146 7.84 8.25 16.47
CA THR A 146 8.98 8.25 17.40
C THR A 146 10.23 7.55 16.85
N ALA A 147 10.08 6.45 16.10
CA ALA A 147 11.17 5.69 15.47
C ALA A 147 11.76 6.38 14.23
N GLY A 148 11.14 7.47 13.79
CA GLY A 148 11.53 8.28 12.64
C GLY A 148 11.15 9.75 12.85
N GLU A 149 11.55 10.32 13.99
CA GLU A 149 11.45 11.75 14.34
C GLU A 149 12.24 12.63 13.34
N ALA A 150 11.82 12.67 12.08
CA ALA A 150 12.05 13.75 11.11
C ALA A 150 11.68 13.34 9.67
N ALA A 151 11.74 12.06 9.28
CA ALA A 151 11.74 11.69 7.86
C ALA A 151 10.43 11.06 7.34
N ALA A 152 9.86 10.08 8.06
CA ALA A 152 8.66 9.37 7.59
C ALA A 152 7.39 10.23 7.69
N LEU A 153 7.19 10.88 8.84
CA LEU A 153 6.05 11.79 9.03
C LEU A 153 6.16 13.06 8.22
N SER A 154 7.37 13.62 8.07
CA SER A 154 7.52 14.82 7.25
C SER A 154 7.30 14.51 5.79
N SER A 155 7.54 13.29 5.31
CA SER A 155 7.25 12.90 3.92
C SER A 155 5.76 12.74 3.66
N VAL A 156 5.01 12.10 4.57
CA VAL A 156 3.54 12.00 4.48
C VAL A 156 2.89 13.37 4.71
N SER A 157 3.37 14.15 5.67
CA SER A 157 2.87 15.51 5.95
C SER A 157 3.21 16.50 4.84
N ARG A 158 4.38 16.40 4.21
CA ARG A 158 4.72 17.19 3.00
C ARG A 158 3.85 16.77 1.82
N MET A 159 3.59 15.48 1.62
CA MET A 159 2.68 15.00 0.57
C MET A 159 1.23 15.47 0.80
N LEU A 160 0.75 15.42 2.04
CA LEU A 160 -0.55 15.94 2.48
C LEU A 160 -0.64 17.45 2.32
N SER A 161 0.37 18.19 2.78
CA SER A 161 0.44 19.65 2.69
C SER A 161 0.48 20.10 1.24
N ASN A 162 1.22 19.40 0.37
CA ASN A 162 1.27 19.73 -1.06
C ASN A 162 -0.08 19.49 -1.78
N GLN A 163 -0.94 18.62 -1.26
CA GLN A 163 -2.30 18.42 -1.79
C GLN A 163 -3.30 19.44 -1.21
N LEU A 164 -3.18 19.78 0.08
CA LEU A 164 -4.02 20.78 0.73
C LEU A 164 -3.72 22.20 0.25
N ASN A 165 -2.44 22.54 0.00
CA ASN A 165 -2.04 23.86 -0.48
C ASN A 165 -2.57 24.15 -1.90
N ARG A 166 -2.73 23.10 -2.73
CA ARG A 166 -3.34 23.19 -4.07
C ARG A 166 -4.86 23.43 -4.03
N LEU A 167 -5.54 23.11 -2.94
CA LEU A 167 -6.96 23.40 -2.72
C LEU A 167 -7.15 24.80 -2.11
N ALA A 168 -6.19 25.27 -1.31
CA ALA A 168 -6.20 26.61 -0.73
C ALA A 168 -5.81 27.71 -1.75
N GLU A 169 -4.97 27.41 -2.74
CA GLU A 169 -4.57 28.38 -3.79
C GLU A 169 -5.66 28.61 -4.86
N ARG A 170 -6.82 27.93 -4.80
CA ARG A 170 -7.97 28.16 -5.68
C ARG A 170 -9.14 28.91 -5.03
N TYR A 171 -8.89 29.65 -3.94
CA TYR A 171 -9.82 30.64 -3.38
C TYR A 171 -9.09 31.87 -2.88
#